data_AF-A0A534V180-F1
#
_entry.id   AF-A0A534V180-F1
#
_cell.length_a   1.000
_cell.length_b   1.000
_cell.length_c   1.000
_cell.angle_alpha   90.00
_cell.angle_beta   90.00
_cell.angle_gamma   90.00
#
_symmetry.space_group_name_H-M   'P 1'
#
loop_
_entity.id
_entity.type
_entity.pdbx_description
1 polymer ?
#
loop_
_entity_poly.entity_id
_entity_poly.type
_entity_poly.pdbx_seq_one_letter_code
_entity_poly.pdbx_strand_id
1 'polypeptide(L)'
;MSLLVRFTSDNALAPLQLAFAGVFDRFPKLRVYWAETQVGWLPYCLSQIDDNYERNRYWAERDWGMQPLKCKPSEYLRERNRWGFMKDPLGVRLRHDVGVKALLWGSDFAHATGDWPESRRVID
;
A
#
# COMPACT_ATOMS: atom_id res chain seq x y z
N MET A 1 1.92 -14.22 -19.89
CA MET A 1 3.17 -13.92 -19.16
C MET A 1 2.90 -13.05 -17.92
N SER A 2 2.13 -11.96 -18.02
CA SER A 2 1.78 -11.07 -16.89
C SER A 2 1.18 -11.80 -15.67
N LEU A 3 0.27 -12.76 -15.87
CA LEU A 3 -0.31 -13.58 -14.80
C LEU A 3 0.72 -14.36 -13.96
N LEU A 4 1.84 -14.78 -14.56
CA LEU A 4 2.87 -15.57 -13.89
C LEU A 4 3.88 -14.71 -13.13
N VAL A 5 3.95 -13.42 -13.41
CA VAL A 5 4.90 -12.46 -12.80
C VAL A 5 4.19 -11.37 -12.00
N ARG A 6 2.87 -11.46 -11.83
CA ARG A 6 2.02 -10.40 -11.26
C ARG A 6 2.36 -9.99 -9.82
N PHE A 7 3.19 -10.76 -9.14
CA PHE A 7 3.63 -10.49 -7.78
C PHE A 7 5.02 -9.82 -7.71
N THR A 8 5.65 -9.51 -8.85
CA THR A 8 6.82 -8.62 -8.89
C THR A 8 6.36 -7.18 -8.75
N SER A 9 6.87 -6.49 -7.74
CA SER A 9 6.17 -5.47 -6.96
C SER A 9 6.24 -4.03 -7.49
N ASP A 10 5.31 -3.64 -8.37
CA ASP A 10 5.05 -2.23 -8.72
C ASP A 10 4.01 -1.54 -7.79
N ASN A 11 3.40 -2.31 -6.88
CA ASN A 11 2.26 -1.86 -6.06
C ASN A 11 2.57 -0.70 -5.10
N ALA A 12 3.84 -0.50 -4.75
CA ALA A 12 4.27 0.57 -3.86
C ALA A 12 4.45 1.91 -4.60
N LEU A 13 4.75 1.90 -5.89
CA LEU A 13 5.26 3.07 -6.61
C LEU A 13 4.24 4.21 -6.65
N ALA A 14 3.03 3.93 -7.13
CA ALA A 14 1.99 4.96 -7.27
C ALA A 14 1.54 5.56 -5.92
N PRO A 15 1.26 4.78 -4.85
CA PRO A 15 0.95 5.35 -3.54
C PRO A 15 2.05 6.26 -2.99
N LEU A 16 3.31 5.86 -3.18
CA LEU A 16 4.46 6.64 -2.74
C LEU A 16 4.63 7.92 -3.57
N GLN A 17 4.44 7.86 -4.89
CA GLN A 17 4.44 9.05 -5.73
C GLN A 17 3.37 10.07 -5.28
N LEU A 18 2.16 9.62 -4.95
CA LEU A 18 1.13 10.51 -4.40
C LEU A 18 1.57 11.13 -3.06
N ALA A 19 2.18 10.35 -2.17
CA ALA A 19 2.68 10.83 -0.90
C ALA A 19 3.78 11.89 -1.09
N PHE A 20 4.85 11.57 -1.83
CA PHE A 20 5.99 12.48 -2.06
C PHE A 20 5.64 13.69 -2.92
N ALA A 21 4.65 13.58 -3.80
CA ALA A 21 4.12 14.75 -4.51
C ALA A 21 3.25 15.65 -3.61
N GLY A 22 3.09 15.36 -2.32
CA GLY A 22 2.33 16.14 -1.36
C GLY A 22 0.81 16.14 -1.62
N VAL A 23 0.29 15.12 -2.32
CA VAL A 23 -1.13 15.07 -2.71
C VAL A 23 -2.02 15.00 -1.48
N PHE A 24 -1.68 14.14 -0.51
CA PHE A 24 -2.45 14.00 0.74
C PHE A 24 -2.37 15.25 1.62
N ASP A 25 -1.29 16.02 1.52
CA ASP A 25 -1.13 17.30 2.21
C ASP A 25 -2.04 18.40 1.64
N ARG A 26 -2.22 18.43 0.32
CA ARG A 26 -3.14 19.35 -0.37
C ARG A 26 -4.60 18.93 -0.22
N PHE A 27 -4.86 17.62 -0.17
CA PHE A 27 -6.20 17.05 -0.10
C PHE A 27 -6.34 16.12 1.12
N PRO A 28 -6.43 16.66 2.35
CA PRO A 28 -6.38 15.86 3.58
C PRO A 28 -7.54 14.88 3.75
N LYS A 29 -8.65 15.09 3.02
CA LYS A 29 -9.82 14.20 3.02
C LYS A 29 -9.76 13.11 1.94
N LEU A 30 -8.81 13.18 1.01
CA LEU A 30 -8.67 12.19 -0.05
C LEU A 30 -8.35 10.82 0.55
N ARG A 31 -9.06 9.79 0.07
CA ARG A 31 -8.75 8.39 0.34
C ARG A 31 -8.65 7.64 -0.97
N VAL A 32 -7.66 6.76 -1.08
CA VAL A 32 -7.41 5.96 -2.29
C VAL A 32 -7.53 4.48 -1.95
N TYR A 33 -8.20 3.73 -2.81
CA TYR A 33 -8.25 2.27 -2.73
C TYR A 33 -7.37 1.67 -3.83
N TRP A 34 -6.46 0.80 -3.42
CA TRP A 34 -5.58 0.05 -4.30
C TRP A 34 -6.13 -1.38 -4.42
N ALA A 35 -6.79 -1.65 -5.53
CA ALA A 35 -7.36 -2.95 -5.79
C ALA A 35 -6.25 -3.97 -6.07
N GLU A 36 -6.40 -5.15 -5.49
CA GLU A 36 -5.66 -6.35 -5.90
C GLU A 36 -4.13 -6.26 -5.79
N THR A 37 -3.63 -5.53 -4.80
CA THR A 37 -2.18 -5.36 -4.60
C THR A 37 -1.54 -6.45 -3.77
N GLN A 38 -2.35 -7.28 -3.11
CA GLN A 38 -1.92 -8.06 -1.95
C GLN A 38 -1.27 -7.14 -0.88
N VAL A 39 -0.94 -7.67 0.29
CA VAL A 39 -0.57 -6.83 1.44
C VAL A 39 0.64 -7.32 2.21
N GLY A 40 1.20 -8.48 1.89
CA GLY A 40 2.40 -9.04 2.53
C GLY A 40 3.66 -8.21 2.34
N TRP A 41 3.75 -7.40 1.28
CA TRP A 41 4.87 -6.49 1.02
C TRP A 41 4.79 -5.20 1.85
N LEU A 42 3.59 -4.84 2.31
CA LEU A 42 3.31 -3.52 2.86
C LEU A 42 4.03 -3.26 4.19
N PRO A 43 4.10 -4.19 5.17
CA PRO A 43 4.87 -3.97 6.40
C PRO A 43 6.33 -3.60 6.16
N TYR A 44 6.99 -4.31 5.25
CA TYR A 44 8.38 -4.03 4.87
C TYR A 44 8.48 -2.64 4.22
N CYS A 45 7.61 -2.33 3.26
CA CYS A 45 7.60 -1.03 2.60
C CYS A 45 7.40 0.13 3.59
N LEU A 46 6.44 0.02 4.51
CA LEU A 46 6.16 1.03 5.53
C LEU A 46 7.38 1.31 6.41
N SER A 47 8.11 0.26 6.81
CA SER A 47 9.35 0.41 7.59
C SER A 47 10.45 1.09 6.77
N GLN A 48 10.73 0.57 5.58
CA GLN A 48 11.85 1.05 4.76
C GLN A 48 11.61 2.47 4.25
N ILE A 49 10.37 2.84 3.93
CA ILE A 49 10.10 4.16 3.36
C ILE A 49 10.25 5.27 4.39
N ASP A 50 9.90 5.02 5.65
CA ASP A 50 10.11 5.99 6.73
C ASP A 50 11.59 6.18 7.01
N ASP A 51 12.38 5.09 7.10
CA ASP A 51 13.84 5.18 7.28
C ASP A 51 14.50 5.93 6.11
N ASN A 52 14.14 5.60 4.88
CA ASN A 52 14.62 6.32 3.70
C ASN A 52 14.19 7.79 3.73
N TYR A 53 12.95 8.09 4.10
CA TYR A 53 12.48 9.47 4.16
C TYR A 53 13.26 10.29 5.17
N GLU A 54 13.48 9.78 6.39
CA GLU A 54 14.23 10.50 7.43
C GLU A 54 15.69 10.77 7.03
N ARG A 55 16.32 9.81 6.33
CA ARG A 55 17.70 9.99 5.83
C ARG A 55 17.79 11.05 4.73
N ASN A 56 16.73 11.19 3.93
CA ASN A 56 16.82 11.92 2.67
C ASN A 56 16.07 13.25 2.61
N ARG A 57 15.08 13.48 3.50
CA ARG A 57 14.17 14.64 3.40
C ARG A 57 14.87 16.00 3.41
N TYR A 58 15.93 16.17 4.20
CA TYR A 58 16.60 17.46 4.35
C TYR A 58 17.48 17.83 3.15
N TRP A 59 18.19 16.85 2.57
CA TRP A 59 18.95 17.14 1.36
C TRP A 59 18.03 17.22 0.14
N ALA A 60 16.95 16.45 0.08
CA ALA A 60 15.94 16.58 -0.97
C ALA A 60 15.24 17.95 -0.95
N GLU A 61 14.98 18.50 0.24
CA GLU A 61 14.51 19.88 0.39
C GLU A 61 15.54 20.88 -0.13
N ARG A 62 16.79 20.78 0.34
CA ARG A 62 17.88 21.71 -0.01
C ARG A 62 18.21 21.69 -1.51
N ASP A 63 18.35 20.50 -2.09
CA ASP A 63 18.93 20.32 -3.42
C ASP A 63 17.86 20.21 -4.53
N TRP A 64 16.68 19.68 -4.20
CA TRP A 64 15.60 19.43 -5.17
C TRP A 64 14.35 20.27 -4.91
N GLY A 65 14.32 21.11 -3.86
CA GLY A 65 13.17 21.93 -3.50
C GLY A 65 11.95 21.12 -3.04
N MET A 66 12.14 19.83 -2.72
CA MET A 66 11.08 18.95 -2.27
C MET A 66 10.71 19.26 -0.82
N GLN A 67 9.58 19.92 -0.62
CA GLN A 67 9.11 20.29 0.72
C GLN A 67 8.87 19.04 1.58
N PRO A 68 9.31 19.04 2.86
CA PRO A 68 9.01 17.96 3.78
C PRO A 68 7.49 17.76 3.94
N LEU A 69 7.08 16.49 3.97
CA LEU A 69 5.72 16.06 4.23
C LEU A 69 5.29 16.39 5.67
N LYS A 70 3.99 16.68 5.88
CA LYS A 70 3.46 16.96 7.24
C LYS A 70 3.42 15.72 8.14
N CYS A 71 3.28 14.54 7.54
CA CYS A 71 3.29 13.24 8.21
C CYS A 71 4.32 12.33 7.54
N LYS A 72 4.74 11.25 8.22
CA LYS A 72 5.60 10.25 7.57
C LYS A 72 4.89 9.58 6.40
N PRO A 73 5.62 9.14 5.36
CA PRO A 73 5.00 8.43 4.23
C PRO A 73 4.18 7.21 4.70
N SER A 74 4.65 6.47 5.70
CA SER A 74 3.90 5.32 6.23
C SER A 74 2.56 5.71 6.85
N GLU A 75 2.45 6.89 7.47
CA GLU A 75 1.18 7.39 8.02
C GLU A 75 0.16 7.65 6.93
N TYR A 76 0.57 8.24 5.79
CA TYR A 76 -0.32 8.39 4.64
C TYR A 76 -0.78 7.03 4.10
N LEU A 77 0.13 6.07 3.97
CA LEU A 77 -0.18 4.72 3.48
C LEU A 77 -1.11 3.95 4.43
N ARG A 78 -1.05 4.21 5.75
CA ARG A 78 -1.97 3.60 6.73
C ARG A 78 -3.33 4.30 6.81
N GLU A 79 -3.35 5.63 6.82
CA GLU A 79 -4.57 6.38 7.11
C GLU A 79 -5.39 6.74 5.88
N ARG A 80 -4.70 7.13 4.80
CA ARG A 80 -5.30 7.67 3.57
C ARG A 80 -5.47 6.62 2.48
N ASN A 81 -4.86 5.46 2.63
CA ASN A 81 -4.93 4.39 1.64
C ASN A 81 -5.69 3.18 2.17
N ARG A 82 -6.29 2.43 1.26
CA ARG A 82 -6.97 1.16 1.49
C ARG A 82 -6.40 0.12 0.53
N TRP A 83 -6.18 -1.09 1.03
CA TRP A 83 -5.40 -2.10 0.33
C TRP A 83 -6.22 -3.36 0.13
N GLY A 84 -6.46 -3.71 -1.13
CA GLY A 84 -7.20 -4.89 -1.55
C GLY A 84 -6.31 -6.13 -1.56
N PHE A 85 -6.79 -7.21 -0.94
CA PHE A 85 -6.16 -8.53 -1.04
C PHE A 85 -7.23 -9.62 -1.24
N MET A 86 -6.82 -10.75 -1.81
CA MET A 86 -7.69 -11.93 -1.99
C MET A 86 -7.23 -13.04 -1.04
N LYS A 87 -6.10 -13.67 -1.38
CA LYS A 87 -5.47 -14.74 -0.60
C LYS A 87 -4.01 -14.38 -0.38
N ASP A 88 -3.72 -13.94 0.83
CA ASP A 88 -2.37 -13.54 1.24
C ASP A 88 -2.12 -13.93 2.71
N PRO A 89 -1.78 -15.20 3.00
CA PRO A 89 -1.60 -15.66 4.37
C PRO A 89 -0.49 -14.92 5.12
N LEU A 90 0.54 -14.45 4.42
CA LEU A 90 1.61 -13.64 5.01
C LEU A 90 1.09 -12.25 5.36
N GLY A 91 0.40 -11.60 4.41
CA GLY A 91 -0.26 -10.31 4.64
C GLY A 91 -1.26 -10.34 5.79
N VAL A 92 -2.07 -11.40 5.89
CA VAL A 92 -2.99 -11.61 7.01
C VAL A 92 -2.21 -11.78 8.32
N ARG A 93 -1.10 -12.52 8.35
CA ARG A 93 -0.26 -12.68 9.55
C ARG A 93 0.28 -11.33 10.05
N LEU A 94 0.70 -10.46 9.12
CA LEU A 94 1.31 -9.16 9.41
C LEU A 94 0.29 -7.99 9.45
N ARG A 95 -1.01 -8.30 9.45
CA ARG A 95 -2.09 -7.29 9.35
C ARG A 95 -2.04 -6.19 10.42
N HIS A 96 -1.49 -6.49 11.59
CA HIS A 96 -1.38 -5.54 12.69
C HIS A 96 -0.26 -4.52 12.47
N ASP A 97 0.81 -4.90 11.75
CA ASP A 97 1.91 -4.00 11.39
C ASP A 97 1.51 -2.97 10.33
N VAL A 98 0.55 -3.34 9.48
CA VAL A 98 -0.11 -2.42 8.54
C VAL A 98 -1.18 -1.58 9.24
N GLY A 99 -2.02 -2.21 10.06
CA GLY A 99 -3.23 -1.64 10.61
C GLY A 99 -4.47 -2.19 9.91
N VAL A 100 -5.23 -3.03 10.62
CA VAL A 100 -6.37 -3.80 10.08
C VAL A 100 -7.41 -2.92 9.36
N LYS A 101 -7.62 -1.68 9.82
CA LYS A 101 -8.56 -0.72 9.21
C LYS A 101 -8.18 -0.29 7.79
N ALA A 102 -6.93 -0.49 7.38
CA ALA A 102 -6.44 -0.18 6.05
C ALA A 102 -6.65 -1.34 5.06
N LEU A 103 -6.99 -2.53 5.53
CA LEU A 103 -7.07 -3.75 4.73
C LEU A 103 -8.51 -4.06 4.31
N LEU A 104 -8.70 -4.40 3.05
CA LEU A 104 -9.99 -4.84 2.50
C LEU A 104 -9.78 -6.17 1.79
N TRP A 105 -10.55 -7.18 2.20
CA TRP A 105 -10.65 -8.41 1.42
C TRP A 105 -11.58 -8.19 0.24
N GLY A 106 -11.23 -8.73 -0.93
CA GLY A 106 -12.07 -8.75 -2.12
C GLY A 106 -11.97 -10.10 -2.83
N SER A 107 -13.08 -10.55 -3.43
CA SER A 107 -13.13 -11.84 -4.15
C SER A 107 -12.52 -11.79 -5.56
N ASP A 108 -12.36 -10.60 -6.12
CA ASP A 108 -11.92 -10.36 -7.51
C ASP A 108 -12.78 -11.10 -8.55
N PHE A 109 -14.07 -11.24 -8.28
CA PHE A 109 -15.00 -11.87 -9.21
C PHE A 109 -15.12 -11.05 -10.51
N ALA A 110 -15.09 -11.65 -11.71
CA ALA A 110 -15.08 -13.08 -12.04
C ALA A 110 -13.71 -13.58 -12.55
N HIS A 111 -12.61 -12.97 -12.09
CA HIS A 111 -11.28 -13.28 -12.61
C HIS A 111 -10.87 -14.74 -12.31
N ALA A 112 -10.10 -15.33 -13.22
CA ALA A 112 -9.61 -16.70 -13.10
C ALA A 112 -8.66 -16.91 -11.90
N THR A 113 -8.12 -15.82 -11.34
CA THR A 113 -7.29 -15.82 -10.13
C THR A 113 -8.09 -15.79 -8.84
N GLY A 114 -9.39 -15.48 -8.91
CA GLY A 114 -10.28 -15.46 -7.75
C GLY A 114 -10.79 -16.85 -7.38
N ASP A 115 -11.29 -16.98 -6.15
CA ASP A 115 -11.76 -18.26 -5.61
C ASP A 115 -13.27 -18.51 -5.79
N TRP A 116 -13.96 -17.72 -6.61
CA TRP A 116 -15.40 -17.92 -6.87
C TRP A 116 -15.66 -19.27 -7.58
N PRO A 117 -16.71 -20.05 -7.21
CA PRO A 117 -17.75 -19.79 -6.20
C PRO A 117 -17.40 -20.12 -4.75
N GLU A 118 -16.21 -20.67 -4.51
CA GLU A 118 -15.75 -21.20 -3.22
C GLU A 118 -15.10 -20.13 -2.32
N SER A 119 -15.39 -18.84 -2.51
CA SER A 119 -14.70 -17.75 -1.79
C SER A 119 -14.81 -17.86 -0.27
N ARG A 120 -15.92 -18.41 0.26
CA ARG A 120 -16.10 -18.65 1.70
C ARG A 120 -15.03 -19.58 2.28
N ARG A 121 -14.71 -20.66 1.58
CA ARG A 121 -13.72 -21.66 2.00
C ARG A 121 -12.31 -21.07 2.18
N VAL A 122 -12.03 -19.92 1.57
CA VAL A 122 -10.70 -19.29 1.60
C VAL A 122 -10.58 -18.24 2.72
N ILE A 123 -11.71 -17.76 3.24
CA ILE A 123 -11.76 -16.74 4.30
C ILE A 123 -12.20 -17.26 5.67
N ASP A 124 -12.84 -18.43 5.73
CA ASP A 124 -13.13 -19.17 6.98
C ASP A 124 -11.87 -19.84 7.55
#